data_AF-A0A8T0SF06-F1
#
_entry.id   AF-A0A8T0SF06-F1
#
_cell.length_a   1.000
_cell.length_b   1.000
_cell.length_c   1.000
_cell.angle_alpha   90.00
_cell.angle_beta   90.00
_cell.angle_gamma   90.00
#
_symmetry.space_group_name_H-M   'P 1'
#
loop_
_entity.id
_entity.type
_entity.pdbx_description
1 polymer ?
#
loop_
_entity_poly.entity_id
_entity_poly.type
_entity_poly.pdbx_seq_one_letter_code
_entity_poly.pdbx_strand_id
1 'polypeptide(L)'
;MASPAPVKKVLVPIAAGSEPVEATVPIDVLRRAGAHVTIAATGGLLVHAMYGVKIGADATVADCADASYDLVALPGGIPGAANLGDCAALESIVRRHALKGRLYAAICAAPPLALARWGLLNGLKATAHPAFVDEFPAEVAAVDANVVVDGKVVTARGPAMAMEFALALVEQLYGKDKVDQIAKPMLVRYEPGYTFKELNPIQWQCNGTPKVLIPLANANEEMEVITIIDALRRANAAVVVASAEDGVEIVARHNTRIVADVLLDAAADQQFDLIIVPASPNLLLLLDVYRSVTDENLLSFLA
;
A
#
# COMPACT_ATOMS: atom_id res chain seq x y z
N MET A 1 32.68 -17.64 9.20
CA MET A 1 31.55 -16.70 9.16
C MET A 1 30.38 -17.45 8.53
N ALA A 2 29.19 -17.45 9.14
CA ALA A 2 28.02 -18.07 8.52
C ALA A 2 27.65 -17.29 7.25
N SER A 3 27.33 -17.98 6.16
CA SER A 3 26.79 -17.33 4.96
C SER A 3 25.54 -16.53 5.34
N PRO A 4 25.33 -15.33 4.77
CA PRO A 4 24.13 -14.56 5.04
C PRO A 4 22.90 -15.41 4.70
N ALA A 5 21.88 -15.36 5.56
CA ALA A 5 20.62 -16.06 5.31
C ALA A 5 20.06 -15.64 3.95
N PRO A 6 19.46 -16.56 3.18
CA PRO A 6 18.90 -16.24 1.88
C PRO A 6 17.79 -15.18 2.01
N VAL A 7 17.84 -14.17 1.13
CA VAL A 7 16.84 -13.10 1.06
C VAL A 7 15.47 -13.69 0.71
N LYS A 8 14.43 -13.36 1.48
CA LYS A 8 13.07 -13.82 1.18
C LYS A 8 12.54 -13.09 -0.05
N LYS A 9 11.91 -13.83 -0.95
CA LYS A 9 11.27 -13.30 -2.14
C LYS A 9 9.77 -13.22 -1.93
N VAL A 10 9.17 -12.06 -2.16
CA VAL A 10 7.73 -11.85 -2.04
C VAL A 10 7.16 -11.35 -3.36
N LEU A 11 6.01 -11.89 -3.75
CA LEU A 11 5.22 -11.39 -4.86
C LEU A 11 4.01 -10.63 -4.31
N VAL A 12 3.85 -9.36 -4.72
CA VAL A 12 2.63 -8.58 -4.48
C VAL A 12 2.01 -8.28 -5.84
N PRO A 13 0.98 -9.03 -6.25
CA PRO A 13 0.29 -8.74 -7.50
C PRO A 13 -0.62 -7.53 -7.35
N ILE A 14 -0.66 -6.67 -8.36
CA ILE A 14 -1.55 -5.51 -8.43
C ILE A 14 -2.36 -5.55 -9.72
N ALA A 15 -3.57 -5.04 -9.67
CA ALA A 15 -4.49 -4.97 -10.79
C ALA A 15 -5.18 -3.60 -10.82
N ALA A 16 -5.78 -3.26 -11.96
CA ALA A 16 -6.62 -2.07 -12.04
C ALA A 16 -7.69 -2.11 -10.94
N GLY A 17 -7.77 -1.05 -10.13
CA GLY A 17 -8.67 -0.96 -8.99
C GLY A 17 -8.23 -1.71 -7.73
N SER A 18 -6.97 -2.14 -7.62
CA SER A 18 -6.40 -2.56 -6.33
C SER A 18 -6.52 -1.44 -5.29
N GLU A 19 -6.77 -1.80 -4.05
CA GLU A 19 -6.74 -0.85 -2.92
C GLU A 19 -5.28 -0.45 -2.67
N PRO A 20 -4.93 0.84 -2.75
CA PRO A 20 -3.54 1.26 -2.78
C PRO A 20 -2.81 1.10 -1.44
N VAL A 21 -3.45 1.32 -0.30
CA VAL A 21 -2.87 1.17 1.05
C VAL A 21 -2.58 -0.31 1.35
N GLU A 22 -3.51 -1.19 1.00
CA GLU A 22 -3.39 -2.65 1.13
C GLU A 22 -2.31 -3.24 0.24
N ALA A 23 -1.92 -2.55 -0.84
CA ALA A 23 -0.77 -2.93 -1.65
C ALA A 23 0.53 -2.34 -1.09
N THR A 24 0.60 -1.02 -0.89
CA THR A 24 1.87 -0.34 -0.60
C THR A 24 2.36 -0.55 0.83
N VAL A 25 1.48 -0.65 1.83
CA VAL A 25 1.91 -0.90 3.22
C VAL A 25 2.59 -2.25 3.36
N PRO A 26 2.04 -3.39 2.87
CA PRO A 26 2.77 -4.65 2.88
C PRO A 26 4.08 -4.60 2.09
N ILE A 27 4.11 -3.96 0.92
CA ILE A 27 5.34 -3.82 0.12
C ILE A 27 6.43 -3.13 0.93
N ASP A 28 6.14 -1.96 1.48
CA ASP A 28 7.09 -1.14 2.24
C ASP A 28 7.59 -1.89 3.48
N VAL A 29 6.67 -2.39 4.31
CA VAL A 29 6.99 -3.09 5.56
C VAL A 29 7.82 -4.35 5.31
N LEU A 30 7.51 -5.13 4.28
CA LEU A 30 8.29 -6.31 3.91
C LEU A 30 9.69 -5.95 3.40
N ARG A 31 9.83 -4.86 2.63
CA ARG A 31 11.15 -4.36 2.21
C ARG A 31 11.97 -3.86 3.40
N ARG A 32 11.35 -3.15 4.36
CA ARG A 32 11.97 -2.78 5.65
C ARG A 32 12.43 -4.00 6.45
N ALA A 33 11.69 -5.11 6.38
CA ALA A 33 12.09 -6.37 7.02
C ALA A 33 13.26 -7.09 6.32
N GLY A 34 13.64 -6.66 5.12
CA GLY A 34 14.73 -7.21 4.31
C GLY A 34 14.27 -8.14 3.18
N ALA A 35 12.97 -8.16 2.85
CA ALA A 35 12.46 -8.95 1.74
C ALA A 35 12.77 -8.29 0.38
N HIS A 36 13.04 -9.12 -0.62
CA HIS A 36 12.94 -8.70 -2.01
C HIS A 36 11.49 -8.83 -2.47
N VAL A 37 10.80 -7.70 -2.60
CA VAL A 37 9.39 -7.65 -3.03
C VAL A 37 9.32 -7.27 -4.50
N THR A 38 8.75 -8.18 -5.30
CA THR A 38 8.38 -7.96 -6.70
C THR A 38 6.92 -7.52 -6.78
N ILE A 39 6.68 -6.33 -7.32
CA ILE A 39 5.33 -5.84 -7.63
C ILE A 39 4.97 -6.28 -9.04
N ALA A 40 3.91 -7.08 -9.22
CA ALA A 40 3.57 -7.65 -10.52
C ALA A 40 2.17 -7.23 -10.99
N ALA A 41 2.07 -6.62 -12.17
CA ALA A 41 0.78 -6.22 -12.73
C ALA A 41 0.09 -7.37 -13.45
N THR A 42 -1.24 -7.51 -13.28
CA THR A 42 -2.03 -8.45 -14.11
C THR A 42 -2.21 -7.97 -15.55
N GLY A 43 -1.91 -6.70 -15.84
CA GLY A 43 -1.97 -6.07 -17.15
C GLY A 43 -0.70 -5.25 -17.44
N GLY A 44 -0.88 -3.99 -17.85
CA GLY A 44 0.24 -3.08 -18.09
C GLY A 44 1.01 -2.72 -16.82
N LEU A 45 2.29 -2.37 -16.95
CA LEU A 45 3.16 -2.05 -15.81
C LEU A 45 2.74 -0.79 -15.05
N LEU A 46 2.00 0.12 -15.66
CA LEU A 46 1.35 1.22 -14.95
C LEU A 46 -0.05 0.79 -14.52
N VAL A 47 -0.29 0.70 -13.21
CA VAL A 47 -1.57 0.28 -12.65
C VAL A 47 -2.29 1.47 -12.04
N HIS A 48 -3.52 1.69 -12.51
CA HIS A 48 -4.47 2.61 -11.90
C HIS A 48 -5.17 1.89 -10.74
N ALA A 49 -4.70 2.15 -9.53
CA ALA A 49 -5.33 1.70 -8.29
C ALA A 49 -6.59 2.53 -7.99
N MET A 50 -7.28 2.21 -6.89
CA MET A 50 -8.42 3.02 -6.46
C MET A 50 -8.00 4.46 -6.10
N TYR A 51 -8.98 5.36 -6.07
CA TYR A 51 -8.79 6.76 -5.65
C TYR A 51 -7.69 7.48 -6.44
N GLY A 52 -7.56 7.18 -7.73
CA GLY A 52 -6.64 7.85 -8.65
C GLY A 52 -5.16 7.63 -8.36
N VAL A 53 -4.81 6.71 -7.46
CA VAL A 53 -3.41 6.34 -7.20
C VAL A 53 -2.88 5.55 -8.39
N LYS A 54 -1.65 5.85 -8.81
CA LYS A 54 -0.97 5.18 -9.93
C LYS A 54 0.34 4.57 -9.44
N ILE A 55 0.47 3.25 -9.61
CA ILE A 55 1.63 2.46 -9.13
C ILE A 55 2.32 1.81 -10.33
N GLY A 56 3.65 1.92 -10.39
CA GLY A 56 4.48 1.22 -11.36
C GLY A 56 4.86 -0.17 -10.86
N ALA A 57 4.50 -1.22 -11.59
CA ALA A 57 4.87 -2.60 -11.34
C ALA A 57 6.22 -2.96 -11.97
N ASP A 58 6.99 -3.80 -11.29
CA ASP A 58 8.34 -4.26 -11.67
C ASP A 58 8.31 -5.23 -12.86
N ALA A 59 7.24 -6.01 -12.94
CA ALA A 59 7.02 -7.00 -13.98
C ALA A 59 5.52 -7.21 -14.21
N THR A 60 5.16 -7.98 -15.23
CA THR A 60 3.81 -8.54 -15.31
C THR A 60 3.74 -9.83 -14.49
N VAL A 61 2.53 -10.24 -14.09
CA VAL A 61 2.30 -11.54 -13.45
C VAL A 61 2.76 -12.69 -14.36
N ALA A 62 2.65 -12.54 -15.68
CA ALA A 62 3.11 -13.53 -16.64
C ALA A 62 4.63 -13.74 -16.59
N ASP A 63 5.40 -12.65 -16.45
CA ASP A 63 6.87 -12.72 -16.32
C ASP A 63 7.30 -13.45 -15.03
N CYS A 64 6.41 -13.50 -14.04
CA CYS A 64 6.65 -14.13 -12.75
C CYS A 64 6.25 -15.62 -12.70
N ALA A 65 5.75 -16.21 -13.80
CA ALA A 65 5.17 -17.55 -13.80
C ALA A 65 6.12 -18.65 -13.31
N ASP A 66 7.40 -18.57 -13.68
CA ASP A 66 8.43 -19.54 -13.34
C ASP A 66 9.25 -19.16 -12.09
N ALA A 67 8.99 -17.97 -11.54
CA ALA A 67 9.68 -17.50 -10.36
C ALA A 67 9.20 -18.23 -9.08
N SER A 68 10.11 -18.33 -8.12
CA SER A 68 9.86 -18.97 -6.83
C SER A 68 9.86 -17.91 -5.74
N TYR A 69 8.72 -17.73 -5.08
CA TYR A 69 8.56 -16.82 -3.95
C TYR A 69 8.47 -17.59 -2.62
N ASP A 70 8.73 -16.93 -1.51
CA ASP A 70 8.47 -17.40 -0.15
C ASP A 70 7.06 -16.99 0.33
N LEU A 71 6.53 -15.90 -0.23
CA LEU A 71 5.19 -15.38 0.04
C LEU A 71 4.55 -14.80 -1.22
N VAL A 72 3.24 -15.00 -1.42
CA VAL A 72 2.42 -14.23 -2.35
C VAL A 72 1.31 -13.53 -1.56
N ALA A 73 1.24 -12.19 -1.59
CA ALA A 73 0.30 -11.42 -0.78
C ALA A 73 -0.59 -10.53 -1.67
N LEU A 74 -1.90 -10.83 -1.70
CA LEU A 74 -2.87 -10.18 -2.57
C LEU A 74 -3.55 -9.00 -1.86
N PRO A 75 -3.44 -7.76 -2.38
CA PRO A 75 -4.24 -6.65 -1.91
C PRO A 75 -5.70 -6.82 -2.33
N GLY A 76 -6.60 -6.13 -1.65
CA GLY A 76 -8.01 -6.07 -2.01
C GLY A 76 -8.33 -4.94 -2.97
N GLY A 77 -9.42 -4.23 -2.69
CA GLY A 77 -10.10 -3.31 -3.61
C GLY A 77 -11.12 -4.05 -4.47
N ILE A 78 -12.28 -3.44 -4.76
CA ILE A 78 -13.38 -4.20 -5.37
C ILE A 78 -13.11 -4.54 -6.84
N PRO A 79 -12.70 -3.59 -7.72
CA PRO A 79 -12.27 -4.02 -9.05
C PRO A 79 -10.97 -4.82 -8.97
N GLY A 80 -10.05 -4.43 -8.08
CA GLY A 80 -8.73 -5.04 -7.97
C GLY A 80 -8.75 -6.51 -7.58
N ALA A 81 -9.44 -6.85 -6.48
CA ALA A 81 -9.56 -8.22 -6.00
C ALA A 81 -10.25 -9.14 -7.01
N ALA A 82 -11.31 -8.66 -7.69
CA ALA A 82 -11.95 -9.40 -8.75
C ALA A 82 -11.00 -9.64 -9.94
N ASN A 83 -10.31 -8.59 -10.41
CA ASN A 83 -9.33 -8.68 -11.48
C ASN A 83 -8.14 -9.60 -11.13
N LEU A 84 -7.71 -9.63 -9.87
CA LEU A 84 -6.73 -10.59 -9.36
C LEU A 84 -7.30 -12.01 -9.41
N GLY A 85 -8.53 -12.21 -8.94
CA GLY A 85 -9.25 -13.49 -8.95
C GLY A 85 -9.48 -14.07 -10.35
N ASP A 86 -9.65 -13.22 -11.36
CA ASP A 86 -9.80 -13.58 -12.78
C ASP A 86 -8.45 -13.83 -13.50
N CYS A 87 -7.32 -13.54 -12.85
CA CYS A 87 -6.01 -13.72 -13.47
C CYS A 87 -5.54 -15.19 -13.38
N ALA A 88 -5.75 -15.96 -14.45
CA ALA A 88 -5.37 -17.37 -14.52
C ALA A 88 -3.85 -17.62 -14.28
N ALA A 89 -2.99 -16.70 -14.72
CA ALA A 89 -1.56 -16.79 -14.47
C ALA A 89 -1.25 -16.66 -12.97
N LEU A 90 -1.91 -15.73 -12.27
CA LEU A 90 -1.77 -15.57 -10.82
C LEU A 90 -2.31 -16.78 -10.07
N GLU A 91 -3.50 -17.27 -10.42
CA GLU A 91 -4.07 -18.49 -9.84
C GLU A 91 -3.08 -19.65 -9.94
N SER A 92 -2.48 -19.84 -11.11
CA SER A 92 -1.50 -20.89 -11.36
C SER A 92 -0.27 -20.78 -10.46
N ILE A 93 0.25 -19.56 -10.28
CA ILE A 93 1.37 -19.27 -9.37
C ILE A 93 0.99 -19.61 -7.93
N VAL A 94 -0.13 -19.09 -7.43
CA VAL A 94 -0.54 -19.25 -6.02
C VAL A 94 -0.90 -20.70 -5.71
N ARG A 95 -1.58 -21.42 -6.61
CA ARG A 95 -1.86 -22.86 -6.43
C ARG A 95 -0.57 -23.67 -6.33
N ARG A 96 0.40 -23.44 -7.23
CA ARG A 96 1.72 -24.11 -7.14
C ARG A 96 2.43 -23.78 -5.82
N HIS A 97 2.28 -22.56 -5.34
CA HIS A 97 2.87 -22.07 -4.11
C HIS A 97 2.28 -22.77 -2.88
N ALA A 98 0.95 -22.82 -2.80
CA ALA A 98 0.20 -23.53 -1.77
C ALA A 98 0.50 -25.04 -1.75
N LEU A 99 0.54 -25.70 -2.92
CA LEU A 99 0.89 -27.12 -3.04
C LEU A 99 2.31 -27.44 -2.54
N LYS A 100 3.23 -26.46 -2.59
CA LYS A 100 4.59 -26.58 -2.04
C LYS A 100 4.67 -26.22 -0.55
N GLY A 101 3.53 -25.98 0.12
CA GLY A 101 3.46 -25.66 1.54
C GLY A 101 4.02 -24.27 1.90
N ARG A 102 4.04 -23.34 0.94
CA ARG A 102 4.55 -21.98 1.13
C ARG A 102 3.44 -21.00 1.52
N LEU A 103 3.84 -19.81 1.98
CA LEU A 103 2.93 -18.82 2.54
C LEU A 103 2.17 -18.07 1.45
N TYR A 104 0.87 -17.89 1.62
CA TYR A 104 0.09 -17.02 0.76
C TYR A 104 -0.88 -16.22 1.61
N ALA A 105 -1.29 -15.05 1.12
CA ALA A 105 -2.05 -14.13 1.93
C ALA A 105 -2.97 -13.27 1.09
N ALA A 106 -4.06 -12.80 1.69
CA ALA A 106 -4.97 -11.86 1.06
C ALA A 106 -5.64 -10.94 2.08
N ILE A 107 -5.99 -9.72 1.68
CA ILE A 107 -6.64 -8.74 2.55
C ILE A 107 -7.94 -8.23 1.91
N CYS A 108 -8.89 -7.81 2.75
CA CYS A 108 -10.12 -7.14 2.37
C CYS A 108 -11.03 -8.01 1.49
N ALA A 109 -11.22 -7.68 0.21
CA ALA A 109 -12.08 -8.43 -0.70
C ALA A 109 -11.37 -9.60 -1.40
N ALA A 110 -10.02 -9.63 -1.41
CA ALA A 110 -9.26 -10.68 -2.09
C ALA A 110 -9.39 -12.09 -1.46
N PRO A 111 -9.59 -12.27 -0.14
CA PRO A 111 -9.80 -13.60 0.43
C PRO A 111 -10.96 -14.37 -0.23
N PRO A 112 -12.20 -13.85 -0.32
CA PRO A 112 -13.28 -14.55 -1.02
C PRO A 112 -13.14 -14.48 -2.55
N LEU A 113 -12.84 -13.30 -3.12
CA LEU A 113 -12.90 -13.09 -4.58
C LEU A 113 -11.74 -13.74 -5.35
N ALA A 114 -10.64 -14.06 -4.69
CA ALA A 114 -9.49 -14.73 -5.28
C ALA A 114 -9.19 -16.07 -4.59
N LEU A 115 -8.73 -16.06 -3.33
CA LEU A 115 -8.23 -17.29 -2.69
C LEU A 115 -9.31 -18.36 -2.50
N ALA A 116 -10.50 -17.98 -2.02
CA ALA A 116 -11.62 -18.91 -1.85
C ALA A 116 -12.16 -19.40 -3.20
N ARG A 117 -12.26 -18.50 -4.19
CA ARG A 117 -12.63 -18.85 -5.57
C ARG A 117 -11.69 -19.90 -6.17
N TRP A 118 -10.40 -19.85 -5.85
CA TRP A 118 -9.43 -20.87 -6.25
C TRP A 118 -9.44 -22.12 -5.35
N GLY A 119 -10.37 -22.22 -4.40
CA GLY A 119 -10.47 -23.33 -3.45
C GLY A 119 -9.28 -23.43 -2.50
N LEU A 120 -8.46 -22.38 -2.38
CA LEU A 120 -7.27 -22.38 -1.52
C LEU A 120 -7.61 -22.14 -0.05
N LEU A 121 -8.85 -21.77 0.27
CA LEU A 121 -9.33 -21.60 1.63
C LEU A 121 -10.22 -22.75 2.12
N ASN A 122 -10.47 -23.77 1.30
CA ASN A 122 -11.38 -24.86 1.65
C ASN A 122 -10.90 -25.60 2.91
N GLY A 123 -11.78 -25.67 3.92
CA GLY A 123 -11.49 -26.29 5.22
C GLY A 123 -10.66 -25.42 6.17
N LEU A 124 -10.35 -24.18 5.80
CA LEU A 124 -9.58 -23.24 6.62
C LEU A 124 -10.48 -22.18 7.26
N LYS A 125 -9.94 -21.55 8.30
CA LYS A 125 -10.49 -20.35 8.91
C LYS A 125 -9.91 -19.10 8.23
N ALA A 126 -10.75 -18.15 7.89
CA ALA A 126 -10.34 -16.92 7.23
C ALA A 126 -11.18 -15.72 7.68
N THR A 127 -10.63 -14.51 7.50
CA THR A 127 -11.37 -13.25 7.63
C THR A 127 -11.36 -12.51 6.29
N ALA A 128 -12.24 -11.54 6.13
CA ALA A 128 -12.34 -10.69 4.96
C ALA A 128 -12.94 -9.34 5.34
N HIS A 129 -13.03 -8.42 4.38
CA HIS A 129 -13.84 -7.22 4.57
C HIS A 129 -15.30 -7.61 4.88
N PRO A 130 -15.97 -6.99 5.87
CA PRO A 130 -17.32 -7.39 6.30
C PRO A 130 -18.34 -7.49 5.17
N ALA A 131 -18.27 -6.58 4.20
CA ALA A 131 -19.15 -6.57 3.02
C ALA A 131 -18.95 -7.76 2.06
N PHE A 132 -17.93 -8.59 2.27
CA PHE A 132 -17.58 -9.74 1.41
C PHE A 132 -17.52 -11.05 2.19
N VAL A 133 -17.82 -11.05 3.50
CA VAL A 133 -17.79 -12.29 4.30
C VAL A 133 -18.79 -13.32 3.77
N ASP A 134 -19.95 -12.86 3.29
CA ASP A 134 -21.00 -13.72 2.73
C ASP A 134 -20.63 -14.33 1.36
N GLU A 135 -19.55 -13.86 0.73
CA GLU A 135 -19.00 -14.43 -0.52
C GLU A 135 -18.08 -15.63 -0.27
N PHE A 136 -17.78 -15.96 0.99
CA PHE A 136 -17.07 -17.19 1.30
C PHE A 136 -17.95 -18.43 1.03
N PRO A 137 -17.39 -19.48 0.40
CA PRO A 137 -18.10 -20.74 0.25
C PRO A 137 -18.21 -21.45 1.60
N ALA A 138 -19.16 -22.40 1.71
CA ALA A 138 -19.50 -23.07 2.97
C ALA A 138 -18.32 -23.85 3.60
N GLU A 139 -17.31 -24.21 2.80
CA GLU A 139 -16.09 -24.87 3.24
C GLU A 139 -15.14 -23.95 4.01
N VAL A 140 -15.33 -22.63 3.95
CA VAL A 140 -14.48 -21.64 4.64
C VAL A 140 -15.17 -21.20 5.93
N ALA A 141 -14.49 -21.37 7.06
CA ALA A 141 -14.97 -20.89 8.34
C ALA A 141 -14.61 -19.41 8.53
N ALA A 142 -15.57 -18.51 8.29
CA ALA A 142 -15.38 -17.09 8.52
C ALA A 142 -15.13 -16.78 10.02
N VAL A 143 -14.13 -15.95 10.30
CA VAL A 143 -13.74 -15.53 11.66
C VAL A 143 -13.75 -14.01 11.75
N ASP A 144 -14.45 -13.45 12.74
CA ASP A 144 -14.42 -12.02 13.04
C ASP A 144 -13.14 -11.65 13.81
N ALA A 145 -12.05 -11.47 13.07
CA ALA A 145 -10.78 -10.99 13.58
C ALA A 145 -10.10 -10.08 12.54
N ASN A 146 -9.26 -9.13 13.00
CA ASN A 146 -8.54 -8.20 12.14
C ASN A 146 -7.60 -8.92 11.16
N VAL A 147 -6.85 -9.90 11.69
CA VAL A 147 -5.95 -10.77 10.94
C VAL A 147 -6.16 -12.20 11.44
N VAL A 148 -6.23 -13.16 10.52
CA VAL A 148 -6.34 -14.59 10.80
C VAL A 148 -5.17 -15.31 10.14
N VAL A 149 -4.43 -16.07 10.93
CA VAL A 149 -3.41 -17.00 10.44
C VAL A 149 -3.93 -18.42 10.65
N ASP A 150 -4.11 -19.18 9.57
CA ASP A 150 -4.47 -20.59 9.62
C ASP A 150 -3.50 -21.41 8.77
N GLY A 151 -2.59 -22.14 9.42
CA GLY A 151 -1.55 -22.91 8.76
C GLY A 151 -0.59 -22.05 7.94
N LYS A 152 -0.77 -22.04 6.61
CA LYS A 152 0.09 -21.30 5.66
C LYS A 152 -0.58 -20.07 5.05
N VAL A 153 -1.84 -19.81 5.41
CA VAL A 153 -2.57 -18.65 4.90
C VAL A 153 -2.70 -17.57 5.96
N VAL A 154 -2.51 -16.33 5.54
CA VAL A 154 -2.81 -15.13 6.33
C VAL A 154 -3.92 -14.35 5.63
N THR A 155 -5.01 -14.08 6.33
CA THR A 155 -6.09 -13.22 5.82
C THR A 155 -6.33 -12.04 6.73
N ALA A 156 -6.78 -10.91 6.19
CA ALA A 156 -7.06 -9.71 6.96
C ALA A 156 -8.30 -8.97 6.45
N ARG A 157 -8.84 -8.07 7.30
CA ARG A 157 -10.04 -7.25 6.99
C ARG A 157 -9.70 -6.07 6.07
N GLY A 158 -10.35 -4.92 6.24
CA GLY A 158 -10.20 -3.76 5.36
C GLY A 158 -8.88 -2.99 5.49
N PRO A 159 -8.74 -1.85 4.80
CA PRO A 159 -7.46 -1.16 4.60
C PRO A 159 -6.80 -0.67 5.89
N ALA A 160 -7.59 -0.35 6.93
CA ALA A 160 -7.05 0.01 8.24
C ALA A 160 -6.18 -1.10 8.86
N MET A 161 -6.37 -2.35 8.46
CA MET A 161 -5.62 -3.51 8.95
C MET A 161 -4.36 -3.80 8.14
N ALA A 162 -4.03 -2.99 7.12
CA ALA A 162 -2.88 -3.25 6.24
C ALA A 162 -1.55 -3.32 7.01
N MET A 163 -1.37 -2.50 8.06
CA MET A 163 -0.19 -2.54 8.92
C MET A 163 -0.13 -3.83 9.76
N GLU A 164 -1.21 -4.20 10.45
CA GLU A 164 -1.29 -5.45 11.22
C GLU A 164 -1.07 -6.68 10.32
N PHE A 165 -1.68 -6.66 9.13
CA PHE A 165 -1.50 -7.67 8.11
C PHE A 165 -0.03 -7.78 7.68
N ALA A 166 0.61 -6.67 7.34
CA ALA A 166 2.01 -6.65 6.94
C ALA A 166 2.95 -7.17 8.05
N LEU A 167 2.71 -6.80 9.31
CA LEU A 167 3.49 -7.30 10.44
C LEU A 167 3.29 -8.80 10.68
N ALA A 168 2.07 -9.32 10.50
CA ALA A 168 1.82 -10.76 10.56
C ALA A 168 2.61 -11.50 9.47
N LEU A 169 2.70 -10.96 8.25
CA LEU A 169 3.52 -11.52 7.18
C LEU A 169 5.02 -11.50 7.51
N VAL A 170 5.50 -10.41 8.11
CA VAL A 170 6.89 -10.33 8.61
C VAL A 170 7.14 -11.38 9.68
N GLU A 171 6.22 -11.56 10.62
CA GLU A 171 6.36 -12.59 11.67
C GLU A 171 6.46 -13.99 11.06
N GLN A 172 5.59 -14.32 10.08
CA GLN A 172 5.62 -15.62 9.41
C GLN A 172 6.92 -15.85 8.62
N LEU A 173 7.55 -14.81 8.07
CA LEU A 173 8.76 -14.92 7.26
C LEU A 173 10.06 -14.85 8.06
N TYR A 174 10.08 -14.06 9.13
CA TYR A 174 11.30 -13.63 9.82
C TYR A 174 11.25 -13.78 11.34
N GLY A 175 10.08 -14.08 11.92
CA GLY A 175 9.88 -14.19 13.36
C GLY A 175 9.64 -12.86 14.07
N LYS A 176 9.25 -12.98 15.34
CA LYS A 176 8.80 -11.86 16.19
C LYS A 176 9.86 -10.78 16.41
N ASP A 177 11.14 -11.17 16.58
CA ASP A 177 12.23 -10.21 16.79
C ASP A 177 12.35 -9.21 15.62
N LYS A 178 12.06 -9.66 14.38
CA LYS A 178 12.06 -8.77 13.21
C LYS A 178 10.88 -7.80 13.24
N VAL A 179 9.71 -8.26 13.69
CA VAL A 179 8.52 -7.41 13.88
C VAL A 179 8.86 -6.29 14.87
N ASP A 180 9.43 -6.63 16.02
CA ASP A 180 9.79 -5.64 17.05
C ASP A 180 10.82 -4.62 16.53
N GLN A 181 11.78 -5.08 15.71
CA GLN A 181 12.79 -4.23 15.10
C GLN A 181 12.19 -3.17 14.15
N ILE A 182 11.15 -3.52 13.38
CA ILE A 182 10.57 -2.61 12.38
C ILE A 182 9.38 -1.80 12.94
N ALA A 183 8.55 -2.39 13.79
CA ALA A 183 7.33 -1.76 14.29
C ALA A 183 7.66 -0.59 15.23
N LYS A 184 8.72 -0.71 16.04
CA LYS A 184 9.15 0.32 16.99
C LYS A 184 9.50 1.66 16.32
N PRO A 185 10.40 1.74 15.33
CA PRO A 185 10.71 3.00 14.65
C PRO A 185 9.55 3.54 13.80
N MET A 186 8.60 2.68 13.37
CA MET A 186 7.38 3.10 12.67
C MET A 186 6.27 3.56 13.62
N LEU A 187 6.47 3.49 14.94
CA LEU A 187 5.50 3.88 15.96
C LEU A 187 4.13 3.17 15.77
N VAL A 188 4.15 1.89 15.38
CA VAL A 188 2.91 1.12 15.16
C VAL A 188 2.11 1.06 16.46
N ARG A 189 0.83 1.45 16.37
CA ARG A 189 -0.14 1.40 17.46
C ARG A 189 -1.00 0.14 17.33
N TYR A 190 -1.30 -0.47 18.48
CA TYR A 190 -2.23 -1.61 18.57
C TYR A 190 -3.55 -1.26 19.25
N GLU A 191 -3.70 -0.01 19.71
CA GLU A 191 -4.90 0.46 20.38
C GLU A 191 -5.93 0.99 19.36
N PRO A 192 -7.21 0.64 19.51
CA PRO A 192 -8.27 1.18 18.66
C PRO A 192 -8.41 2.71 18.79
N GLY A 193 -8.82 3.34 17.68
CA GLY A 193 -9.19 4.75 17.63
C GLY A 193 -8.10 5.67 17.08
N TYR A 194 -8.46 6.92 16.85
CA TYR A 194 -7.53 7.99 16.52
C TYR A 194 -7.56 9.04 17.62
N THR A 195 -6.41 9.65 17.86
CA THR A 195 -6.25 10.69 18.89
C THR A 195 -5.39 11.78 18.31
N PHE A 196 -5.82 13.02 18.44
CA PHE A 196 -5.01 14.18 18.10
C PHE A 196 -5.10 15.19 19.24
N LYS A 197 -4.04 15.97 19.41
CA LYS A 197 -4.01 17.07 20.37
C LYS A 197 -3.99 18.36 19.58
N GLU A 198 -5.13 19.03 19.51
CA GLU A 198 -5.20 20.35 18.90
C GLU A 198 -4.58 21.39 19.85
N LEU A 199 -3.59 22.10 19.34
CA LEU A 199 -2.97 23.23 20.01
C LEU A 199 -3.25 24.46 19.16
N ASN A 200 -3.71 25.55 19.79
CA ASN A 200 -4.09 26.79 19.11
C ASN A 200 -5.19 26.59 18.05
N PRO A 201 -6.42 26.25 18.46
CA PRO A 201 -7.50 25.98 17.52
C PRO A 201 -7.76 27.21 16.64
N ILE A 202 -7.87 26.98 15.34
CA ILE A 202 -8.22 28.00 14.36
C ILE A 202 -9.61 27.73 13.82
N GLN A 203 -10.34 28.80 13.48
CA GLN A 203 -11.52 28.65 12.64
C GLN A 203 -11.08 28.47 11.19
N TRP A 204 -10.86 27.23 10.77
CA TRP A 204 -10.62 26.93 9.37
C TRP A 204 -11.95 27.05 8.60
N GLN A 205 -12.00 27.97 7.64
CA GLN A 205 -13.08 28.05 6.66
C GLN A 205 -12.56 27.60 5.29
N CYS A 206 -13.10 26.50 4.78
CA CYS A 206 -12.92 26.08 3.39
C CYS A 206 -14.29 26.12 2.71
N ASN A 207 -14.47 27.03 1.75
CA ASN A 207 -15.72 27.15 1.01
C ASN A 207 -15.71 26.18 -0.18
N GLY A 208 -16.44 25.07 -0.07
CA GLY A 208 -16.56 24.08 -1.14
C GLY A 208 -15.62 22.88 -0.97
N THR A 209 -15.23 22.25 -2.08
CA THR A 209 -14.33 21.09 -2.07
C THR A 209 -12.88 21.54 -1.84
N PRO A 210 -12.21 21.12 -0.76
CA PRO A 210 -10.83 21.52 -0.49
C PRO A 210 -9.92 21.06 -1.62
N LYS A 211 -9.08 21.97 -2.11
CA LYS A 211 -8.04 21.67 -3.09
C LYS A 211 -6.69 21.54 -2.39
N VAL A 212 -6.08 20.36 -2.54
CA VAL A 212 -4.88 19.98 -1.79
C VAL A 212 -3.73 19.71 -2.75
N LEU A 213 -2.58 20.32 -2.51
CA LEU A 213 -1.33 19.99 -3.20
C LEU A 213 -0.53 18.98 -2.38
N ILE A 214 -0.08 17.92 -3.04
CA ILE A 214 0.90 16.98 -2.48
C ILE A 214 2.10 16.94 -3.43
N PRO A 215 3.16 17.71 -3.15
CA PRO A 215 4.37 17.68 -3.96
C PRO A 215 5.18 16.42 -3.61
N LEU A 216 5.69 15.76 -4.64
CA LEU A 216 6.46 14.54 -4.58
C LEU A 216 7.85 14.75 -5.20
N ALA A 217 8.82 14.06 -4.64
CA ALA A 217 10.18 13.93 -5.10
C ALA A 217 10.62 12.47 -4.92
N ASN A 218 11.72 12.11 -5.56
CA ASN A 218 12.36 10.82 -5.34
C ASN A 218 12.68 10.62 -3.86
N ALA A 219 12.58 9.36 -3.42
CA ALA A 219 12.77 8.91 -2.05
C ALA A 219 11.76 9.45 -1.01
N ASN A 220 10.61 9.97 -1.44
CA ASN A 220 9.48 10.17 -0.53
C ASN A 220 9.06 8.88 0.17
N GLU A 221 8.55 8.98 1.39
CA GLU A 221 7.98 7.86 2.15
C GLU A 221 6.65 7.43 1.50
N GLU A 222 6.61 6.23 0.89
CA GLU A 222 5.44 5.78 0.12
C GLU A 222 4.17 5.56 0.95
N MET A 223 4.28 5.12 2.21
CA MET A 223 3.10 4.91 3.05
C MET A 223 2.45 6.25 3.41
N GLU A 224 3.23 7.28 3.72
CA GLU A 224 2.72 8.64 3.95
C GLU A 224 2.06 9.18 2.68
N VAL A 225 2.74 9.11 1.54
CA VAL A 225 2.22 9.58 0.25
C VAL A 225 0.88 8.91 -0.08
N ILE A 226 0.86 7.58 -0.10
CA ILE A 226 -0.31 6.83 -0.56
C ILE A 226 -1.47 6.92 0.42
N THR A 227 -1.21 6.84 1.73
CA THR A 227 -2.28 6.91 2.75
C THR A 227 -2.94 8.29 2.74
N ILE A 228 -2.16 9.37 2.58
CA ILE A 228 -2.70 10.74 2.53
C ILE A 228 -3.53 10.95 1.26
N ILE A 229 -3.01 10.53 0.09
CA ILE A 229 -3.76 10.63 -1.18
C ILE A 229 -5.07 9.86 -1.10
N ASP A 230 -5.02 8.61 -0.65
CA ASP A 230 -6.17 7.73 -0.52
C ASP A 230 -7.22 8.32 0.43
N ALA A 231 -6.82 8.72 1.65
CA ALA A 231 -7.72 9.29 2.64
C ALA A 231 -8.40 10.59 2.16
N LEU A 232 -7.64 11.51 1.57
CA LEU A 232 -8.18 12.79 1.11
C LEU A 232 -9.12 12.61 -0.08
N ARG A 233 -8.78 11.75 -1.04
CA ARG A 233 -9.64 11.50 -2.21
C ARG A 233 -10.90 10.72 -1.82
N ARG A 234 -10.83 9.81 -0.84
CA ARG A 234 -12.02 9.19 -0.22
C ARG A 234 -12.93 10.22 0.44
N ALA A 235 -12.36 11.28 1.00
CA ALA A 235 -13.09 12.42 1.54
C ALA A 235 -13.56 13.43 0.46
N ASN A 236 -13.41 13.08 -0.82
CA ASN A 236 -13.75 13.91 -1.99
C ASN A 236 -12.94 15.22 -2.11
N ALA A 237 -11.76 15.33 -1.48
CA ALA A 237 -10.87 16.47 -1.71
C ALA A 237 -10.31 16.46 -3.14
N ALA A 238 -10.12 17.64 -3.72
CA ALA A 238 -9.47 17.82 -5.02
C ALA A 238 -7.95 17.77 -4.84
N VAL A 239 -7.40 16.56 -4.79
CA VAL A 239 -5.96 16.33 -4.56
C VAL A 239 -5.18 16.35 -5.87
N VAL A 240 -4.24 17.29 -5.97
CA VAL A 240 -3.24 17.38 -7.04
C VAL A 240 -1.94 16.78 -6.52
N VAL A 241 -1.54 15.64 -7.08
CA VAL A 241 -0.24 15.02 -6.80
C VAL A 241 0.74 15.52 -7.85
N ALA A 242 1.78 16.23 -7.45
CA ALA A 242 2.68 16.92 -8.37
C ALA A 242 4.13 16.47 -8.18
N SER A 243 4.79 16.07 -9.26
CA SER A 243 6.21 15.70 -9.21
C SER A 243 7.11 16.92 -9.34
N ALA A 244 8.05 17.07 -8.42
CA ALA A 244 9.15 18.04 -8.45
C ALA A 244 10.38 17.52 -9.23
N GLU A 245 10.30 16.33 -9.81
CA GLU A 245 11.33 15.75 -10.67
C GLU A 245 11.09 16.10 -12.14
N ASP A 246 12.03 15.75 -13.03
CA ASP A 246 11.92 15.97 -14.48
C ASP A 246 10.76 15.20 -15.15
N GLY A 247 10.17 14.25 -14.42
CA GLY A 247 9.09 13.39 -14.88
C GLY A 247 8.04 13.15 -13.80
N VAL A 248 6.86 12.67 -14.20
CA VAL A 248 5.77 12.35 -13.26
C VAL A 248 5.99 11.05 -12.49
N GLU A 249 6.92 10.20 -12.92
CA GLU A 249 7.28 8.98 -12.20
C GLU A 249 8.30 9.29 -11.10
N ILE A 250 8.00 8.90 -9.88
CA ILE A 250 8.91 8.98 -8.73
C ILE A 250 9.22 7.57 -8.21
N VAL A 251 10.45 7.38 -7.74
CA VAL A 251 10.85 6.18 -7.01
C VAL A 251 10.86 6.52 -5.52
N ALA A 252 9.92 5.95 -4.77
CA ALA A 252 9.81 6.16 -3.33
C ALA A 252 10.95 5.52 -2.54
N ARG A 253 11.01 5.81 -1.25
CA ARG A 253 12.12 5.45 -0.35
C ARG A 253 12.41 3.95 -0.34
N HIS A 254 11.39 3.11 -0.35
CA HIS A 254 11.55 1.66 -0.41
C HIS A 254 11.23 1.12 -1.81
N ASN A 255 11.62 1.86 -2.86
CA ASN A 255 11.58 1.43 -4.26
C ASN A 255 10.18 1.13 -4.83
N THR A 256 9.14 1.73 -4.27
CA THR A 256 7.81 1.73 -4.89
C THR A 256 7.77 2.83 -5.94
N ARG A 257 7.43 2.48 -7.19
CA ARG A 257 7.22 3.50 -8.24
C ARG A 257 5.82 4.06 -8.13
N ILE A 258 5.71 5.37 -7.99
CA ILE A 258 4.46 6.10 -7.90
C ILE A 258 4.44 7.11 -9.06
N VAL A 259 3.29 7.27 -9.71
CA VAL A 259 3.15 8.24 -10.80
C VAL A 259 2.27 9.39 -10.33
N ALA A 260 2.85 10.58 -10.26
CA ALA A 260 2.14 11.83 -9.97
C ALA A 260 1.12 12.16 -11.07
N ASP A 261 0.19 13.06 -10.79
CA ASP A 261 -0.80 13.50 -11.78
C ASP A 261 -0.21 14.44 -12.80
N VAL A 262 0.67 15.33 -12.34
CA VAL A 262 1.28 16.40 -13.13
C VAL A 262 2.73 16.64 -12.69
N LEU A 263 3.47 17.35 -13.52
CA LEU A 263 4.69 18.03 -13.07
C LEU A 263 4.29 19.22 -12.20
N LEU A 264 5.13 19.56 -11.24
CA LEU A 264 4.90 20.66 -10.34
C LEU A 264 4.79 22.01 -11.05
N ASP A 265 5.61 22.26 -12.06
CA ASP A 265 5.55 23.50 -12.85
C ASP A 265 4.15 23.70 -13.49
N ALA A 266 3.47 22.60 -13.84
CA ALA A 266 2.10 22.66 -14.37
C ALA A 266 1.03 22.93 -13.28
N ALA A 267 1.41 22.79 -12.00
CA ALA A 267 0.58 23.10 -10.85
C ALA A 267 0.92 24.46 -10.19
N ALA A 268 2.03 25.09 -10.57
CA ALA A 268 2.58 26.25 -9.87
C ALA A 268 1.64 27.46 -9.83
N ASP A 269 0.91 27.73 -10.93
CA ASP A 269 -0.02 28.87 -11.00
C ASP A 269 -1.38 28.61 -10.34
N GLN A 270 -1.55 27.44 -9.69
CA GLN A 270 -2.81 27.06 -9.08
C GLN A 270 -2.85 27.47 -7.60
N GLN A 271 -4.01 27.92 -7.12
CA GLN A 271 -4.26 28.11 -5.69
C GLN A 271 -4.67 26.80 -5.03
N PHE A 272 -4.25 26.63 -3.77
CA PHE A 272 -4.52 25.46 -2.93
C PHE A 272 -4.94 25.89 -1.53
N ASP A 273 -5.90 25.18 -0.95
CA ASP A 273 -6.37 25.40 0.43
C ASP A 273 -5.44 24.74 1.46
N LEU A 274 -4.71 23.70 1.03
CA LEU A 274 -3.78 22.94 1.85
C LEU A 274 -2.62 22.42 1.01
N ILE A 275 -1.42 22.48 1.58
CA ILE A 275 -0.23 21.82 1.04
C ILE A 275 0.22 20.81 2.08
N ILE A 276 0.34 19.54 1.70
CA ILE A 276 0.86 18.49 2.56
C ILE A 276 2.15 17.99 1.95
N VAL A 277 3.25 18.08 2.70
CA VAL A 277 4.58 17.64 2.27
C VAL A 277 4.92 16.33 2.97
N PRO A 278 4.84 15.17 2.28
CA PRO A 278 5.24 13.89 2.86
C PRO A 278 6.74 13.85 3.11
N ALA A 279 7.18 13.04 4.07
CA ALA A 279 8.60 12.92 4.42
C ALA A 279 9.44 12.52 3.20
N SER A 280 10.59 13.17 3.06
CA SER A 280 11.58 12.90 2.02
C SER A 280 12.98 13.28 2.52
N PRO A 281 14.05 12.54 2.16
CA PRO A 281 15.41 13.03 2.35
C PRO A 281 15.72 14.26 1.47
N ASN A 282 14.93 14.49 0.42
CA ASN A 282 15.06 15.63 -0.51
C ASN A 282 14.20 16.82 -0.08
N LEU A 283 14.06 17.06 1.23
CA LEU A 283 13.18 18.10 1.77
C LEU A 283 13.53 19.50 1.26
N LEU A 284 14.80 19.79 0.97
CA LEU A 284 15.20 21.08 0.39
C LEU A 284 14.54 21.35 -0.96
N LEU A 285 14.43 20.32 -1.81
CA LEU A 285 13.71 20.42 -3.09
C LEU A 285 12.24 20.77 -2.82
N LEU A 286 11.58 20.03 -1.92
CA LEU A 286 10.17 20.27 -1.56
C LEU A 286 9.92 21.60 -0.83
N LEU A 287 10.93 22.16 -0.15
CA LEU A 287 10.84 23.50 0.44
C LEU A 287 10.93 24.60 -0.61
N ASP A 288 11.76 24.42 -1.64
CA ASP A 288 11.80 25.34 -2.78
C ASP A 288 10.50 25.28 -3.58
N VAL A 289 9.89 24.10 -3.69
CA VAL A 289 8.52 23.94 -4.20
C VAL A 289 7.54 24.79 -3.40
N TYR A 290 7.52 24.64 -2.06
CA TYR A 290 6.63 25.42 -1.20
C TYR A 290 6.80 26.92 -1.44
N ARG A 291 8.04 27.42 -1.48
CA ARG A 291 8.35 28.83 -1.78
C ARG A 291 7.81 29.30 -3.12
N SER A 292 7.80 28.43 -4.14
CA SER A 292 7.32 28.80 -5.48
C SER A 292 5.79 28.86 -5.59
N VAL A 293 5.06 28.12 -4.75
CA VAL A 293 3.60 28.04 -4.78
C VAL A 293 2.90 28.85 -3.69
N THR A 294 3.65 29.35 -2.70
CA THR A 294 3.15 30.26 -1.68
C THR A 294 3.79 31.63 -1.81
N ASP A 295 2.99 32.70 -1.86
CA ASP A 295 3.43 34.10 -2.03
C ASP A 295 4.23 34.69 -0.83
N GLU A 296 4.76 33.89 0.10
CA GLU A 296 5.38 34.39 1.35
C GLU A 296 6.81 33.92 1.66
N ASN A 297 7.63 34.92 2.03
CA ASN A 297 8.96 34.81 2.66
C ASN A 297 8.85 34.25 4.11
N LEU A 298 8.85 32.92 4.24
CA LEU A 298 8.68 32.23 5.54
C LEU A 298 9.92 32.26 6.48
N LEU A 299 10.98 33.01 6.13
CA LEU A 299 12.16 33.17 7.00
C LEU A 299 11.87 33.89 8.33
N SER A 300 10.68 34.46 8.52
CA SER A 300 10.28 35.10 9.78
C SER A 300 9.77 34.13 10.86
N PHE A 301 9.43 32.88 10.50
CA PHE A 301 8.88 31.88 11.44
C PHE A 301 9.86 30.77 11.85
N LEU A 302 11.03 30.69 11.20
CA LEU A 302 12.07 29.70 11.50
C LEU A 302 13.36 30.33 12.08
N ALA A 303 13.31 31.61 12.48
CA ALA A 303 14.40 32.33 13.16
C ALA A 303 14.18 32.37 14.68
#